data_AF-X1C1I9-F1
#
_entry.id   AF-X1C1I9-F1
#
_cell.length_a   1.000
_cell.length_b   1.000
_cell.length_c   1.000
_cell.angle_alpha   90.00
_cell.angle_beta   90.00
_cell.angle_gamma   90.00
#
_symmetry.space_group_name_H-M   'P 1'
#
loop_
_entity.id
_entity.type
_entity.pdbx_description
1 polymer ?
#
loop_
_entity_poly.entity_id
_entity_poly.type
_entity_poly.pdbx_seq_one_letter_code
_entity_poly.pdbx_strand_id
1 'polypeptide(L)'
;FVLGSPLNALNVEPPFTEFHFIDLDGGKADTLRKLCVDYPNVHVYEGDCNDLLLKKIFPLAKYSDYRRGLCLLDPYGLHLNWEVVQTAGKMKSIEIFLNFPLMDMNMNVLRKEPEKVDKSQIARMNAFWGDDSWRNVAYTKTKGLFGDIEEKAGIEPVVKDYQDRLQEVAGFAFVPDPVPMRNSTGAIVYYLFFASPNRTGDKIVKDIFDKYKDRSVT
;
A
#
# COMPACT_ATOMS: atom_id res chain seq x y z
N PHE A 1 -2.37 25.70 2.32
CA PHE A 1 -2.03 24.66 3.31
C PHE A 1 -2.82 23.42 2.93
N VAL A 2 -2.16 22.29 2.68
CA VAL A 2 -2.85 21.02 2.40
C VAL A 2 -2.89 20.26 3.71
N LEU A 3 -4.09 19.96 4.21
CA LEU A 3 -4.26 19.17 5.42
C LEU A 3 -3.68 17.78 5.21
N GLY A 4 -3.00 17.23 6.23
CA GLY A 4 -2.55 15.84 6.22
C GLY A 4 -3.73 14.87 6.17
N SER A 5 -3.48 13.64 5.72
CA SER A 5 -4.52 12.60 5.63
C SER A 5 -5.29 12.36 6.95
N PRO A 6 -4.70 12.44 8.16
CA PRO A 6 -5.47 12.29 9.40
C PRO A 6 -6.53 13.39 9.57
N LEU A 7 -6.16 14.66 9.30
CA LEU A 7 -7.09 15.78 9.44
C LEU A 7 -8.15 15.79 8.34
N ASN A 8 -7.82 15.36 7.12
CA ASN A 8 -8.82 15.17 6.07
C ASN A 8 -9.86 14.11 6.45
N ALA A 9 -9.41 13.00 7.05
CA ALA A 9 -10.30 11.92 7.48
C ALA A 9 -11.33 12.37 8.53
N LEU A 10 -10.95 13.28 9.43
CA LEU A 10 -11.85 13.84 10.45
C LEU A 10 -12.97 14.72 9.89
N ASN A 11 -12.83 15.20 8.65
CA ASN A 11 -13.82 16.07 7.99
C ASN A 11 -14.77 15.29 7.05
N VAL A 12 -14.71 13.96 7.04
CA VAL A 12 -15.58 13.12 6.18
C VAL A 12 -16.98 13.04 6.77
N GLU A 13 -18.00 13.21 5.92
CA GLU A 13 -19.41 13.10 6.25
C GLU A 13 -20.08 11.95 5.46
N PRO A 14 -20.75 10.99 6.11
CA PRO A 14 -20.85 10.83 7.57
C PRO A 14 -19.50 10.43 8.21
N PRO A 15 -19.26 10.77 9.49
CA PRO A 15 -18.00 10.47 10.15
C PRO A 15 -17.81 8.98 10.41
N PHE A 16 -16.55 8.55 10.44
CA PHE A 16 -16.22 7.22 10.95
C PHE A 16 -16.45 7.15 12.46
N THR A 17 -16.86 5.97 12.94
CA THR A 17 -17.12 5.73 14.36
C THR A 17 -15.83 5.80 15.19
N GLU A 18 -14.70 5.36 14.64
CA GLU A 18 -13.39 5.37 15.28
C GLU A 18 -12.31 5.68 14.23
N PHE A 19 -11.27 6.40 14.65
CA PHE A 19 -10.08 6.70 13.88
C PHE A 19 -8.85 6.19 14.62
N HIS A 20 -7.99 5.42 13.93
CA HIS A 20 -6.74 4.92 14.51
C HIS A 20 -5.57 5.43 13.67
N PHE A 21 -4.78 6.35 14.23
CA PHE A 21 -3.61 6.91 13.58
C PHE A 21 -2.34 6.32 14.18
N ILE A 22 -1.43 5.84 13.33
CA ILE A 22 -0.14 5.29 13.75
C ILE A 22 0.97 6.11 13.11
N ASP A 23 1.94 6.54 13.89
CA ASP A 23 3.19 7.12 13.39
C ASP A 23 4.36 6.52 14.18
N LEU A 24 5.49 6.28 13.49
CA LEU A 24 6.71 5.81 14.14
C LEU A 24 7.43 6.97 14.86
N ASP A 25 7.25 8.20 14.37
CA ASP A 25 7.81 9.42 14.96
C ASP A 25 6.94 9.90 16.12
N GLY A 26 7.44 9.72 17.35
CA GLY A 26 6.73 10.15 18.57
C GLY A 26 6.42 11.64 18.61
N GLY A 27 7.25 12.50 18.01
CA GLY A 27 7.00 13.94 17.92
C GLY A 27 5.80 14.27 17.02
N LYS A 28 5.67 13.57 15.90
CA LYS A 28 4.47 13.67 15.04
C LYS A 28 3.23 13.10 15.72
N ALA A 29 3.36 11.95 16.39
CA ALA A 29 2.27 11.34 17.13
C ALA A 29 1.76 12.28 18.25
N ASP A 30 2.66 12.91 19.01
CA ASP A 30 2.31 13.89 20.05
C ASP A 30 1.63 15.14 19.49
N THR A 31 2.11 15.62 18.34
CA THR A 31 1.46 16.74 17.65
C THR A 31 0.04 16.37 17.24
N LEU A 32 -0.14 15.17 16.69
CA LEU A 32 -1.46 14.68 16.28
C LEU A 32 -2.41 14.47 17.47
N ARG A 33 -1.90 13.96 18.60
CA ARG A 33 -2.67 13.86 19.86
C ARG A 33 -3.20 15.22 20.31
N LYS A 34 -2.36 16.26 20.26
CA LYS A 34 -2.75 17.62 20.63
C LYS A 34 -3.80 18.20 19.68
N LEU A 35 -3.67 17.96 18.38
CA LEU A 35 -4.63 18.42 17.37
C LEU A 35 -5.99 17.72 17.46
N CYS A 36 -6.01 16.49 17.97
CA CYS A 36 -7.22 15.67 18.05
C CYS A 36 -7.81 15.59 19.47
N VAL A 37 -7.43 16.48 20.39
CA VAL A 37 -7.85 16.41 21.81
C VAL A 37 -9.38 16.46 21.99
N ASP A 38 -10.07 17.19 21.11
CA ASP A 38 -11.53 17.35 21.15
C ASP A 38 -12.28 16.24 20.40
N TYR A 39 -11.57 15.24 19.86
CA TYR A 39 -12.14 14.13 19.08
C TYR A 39 -12.03 12.82 19.88
N PRO A 40 -13.04 12.45 20.70
CA PRO A 40 -12.96 11.29 21.59
C PRO A 40 -12.91 9.94 20.86
N ASN A 41 -13.28 9.92 19.57
CA ASN A 41 -13.21 8.77 18.69
C ASN A 41 -11.86 8.63 17.96
N VAL A 42 -10.87 9.47 18.28
CA VAL A 42 -9.52 9.41 17.71
C VAL A 42 -8.54 8.75 18.67
N HIS A 43 -7.82 7.76 18.18
CA HIS A 43 -6.80 7.04 18.91
C HIS A 43 -5.45 7.15 18.18
N VAL A 44 -4.44 7.72 18.84
CA VAL A 44 -3.10 7.93 18.26
C VAL A 44 -2.07 7.04 18.91
N TYR A 45 -1.42 6.21 18.10
CA TYR A 45 -0.42 5.23 18.50
C TYR A 45 0.95 5.64 17.98
N GLU A 46 1.95 5.48 18.84
CA GLU A 46 3.35 5.61 18.46
C GLU A 46 3.95 4.21 18.33
N GLY A 47 4.62 3.95 17.20
CA GLY A 47 5.36 2.71 16.97
C GLY A 47 5.21 2.15 15.56
N ASP A 48 5.72 0.93 15.37
CA ASP A 48 5.70 0.24 14.08
C ASP A 48 4.26 -0.18 13.71
N CYS A 49 3.80 0.24 12.53
CA CYS A 49 2.48 -0.10 12.03
C CYS A 49 2.33 -1.60 11.76
N ASN A 50 3.40 -2.30 11.40
CA ASN A 50 3.37 -3.75 11.17
C ASN A 50 2.92 -4.50 12.42
N ASP A 51 3.41 -4.08 13.58
CA ASP A 51 3.03 -4.65 14.86
C ASP A 51 1.67 -4.15 15.35
N LEU A 52 1.46 -2.84 15.32
CA LEU A 52 0.27 -2.22 15.89
C LEU A 52 -1.01 -2.59 15.14
N LEU A 53 -0.94 -2.68 13.80
CA LEU A 53 -2.08 -3.11 12.99
C LEU A 53 -2.50 -4.52 13.37
N LEU A 54 -1.57 -5.47 13.37
CA LEU A 54 -1.85 -6.88 13.64
C LEU A 54 -2.29 -7.14 15.09
N LYS A 55 -1.60 -6.53 16.07
CA LYS A 55 -1.80 -6.84 17.49
C LYS A 55 -2.91 -6.04 18.15
N LYS A 56 -3.19 -4.82 17.69
CA LYS A 56 -4.09 -3.88 18.38
C LYS A 56 -5.29 -3.45 17.56
N ILE A 57 -5.11 -3.12 16.27
CA ILE A 57 -6.15 -2.45 15.49
C ILE A 57 -7.04 -3.44 14.74
N PHE A 58 -6.46 -4.32 13.93
CA PHE A 58 -7.22 -5.32 13.17
C PHE A 58 -8.13 -6.18 14.06
N PRO A 59 -7.73 -6.63 15.27
CA PRO A 59 -8.62 -7.34 16.17
C PRO A 59 -9.90 -6.58 16.58
N LEU A 60 -9.95 -5.25 16.42
CA LEU A 60 -11.14 -4.43 16.72
C LEU A 60 -12.15 -4.42 15.58
N ALA A 61 -11.76 -4.79 14.36
CA ALA A 61 -12.59 -4.68 13.16
C ALA A 61 -12.98 -6.07 12.62
N LYS A 62 -13.44 -6.97 13.48
CA LYS A 62 -13.80 -8.33 13.09
C LYS A 62 -15.08 -8.37 12.25
N TYR A 63 -15.08 -9.22 11.23
CA TYR A 63 -16.25 -9.45 10.39
C TYR A 63 -17.47 -9.94 11.18
N SER A 64 -17.26 -10.83 12.16
CA SER A 64 -18.29 -11.41 13.04
C SER A 64 -19.05 -10.37 13.84
N ASP A 65 -18.41 -9.25 14.13
CA ASP A 65 -18.94 -8.19 14.97
C ASP A 65 -19.60 -7.10 14.10
N TYR A 66 -19.78 -7.38 12.80
CA TYR A 66 -20.28 -6.45 11.78
C TYR A 66 -19.47 -5.15 11.68
N ARG A 67 -18.24 -5.14 12.19
CA ARG A 67 -17.32 -4.00 12.07
C ARG A 67 -16.64 -4.02 10.71
N ARG A 68 -16.38 -2.83 10.18
CA ARG A 68 -15.69 -2.59 8.91
C ARG A 68 -14.61 -1.53 9.13
N GLY A 69 -13.48 -1.70 8.47
CA GLY A 69 -12.37 -0.75 8.54
C GLY A 69 -11.89 -0.39 7.14
N LEU A 70 -11.58 0.89 6.93
CA LEU A 70 -10.82 1.36 5.79
C LEU A 70 -9.41 1.73 6.28
N CYS A 71 -8.40 1.03 5.78
CA CYS A 71 -7.01 1.20 6.20
C CYS A 71 -6.21 1.87 5.08
N LEU A 72 -5.69 3.07 5.35
CA LEU A 72 -4.79 3.77 4.44
C LEU A 72 -3.34 3.44 4.83
N LEU A 73 -2.66 2.68 3.96
CA LEU A 73 -1.26 2.29 4.11
C LEU A 73 -0.41 3.20 3.22
N ASP A 74 0.32 4.11 3.84
CA ASP A 74 1.20 5.06 3.15
C ASP A 74 2.66 4.87 3.57
N PRO A 75 3.31 3.77 3.15
CA PRO A 75 4.69 3.54 3.52
C PRO A 75 5.62 4.45 2.72
N TYR A 76 6.56 5.12 3.41
CA TYR A 76 7.61 5.91 2.76
C TYR A 76 8.57 5.07 1.89
N GLY A 77 8.56 3.74 2.03
CA GLY A 77 9.44 2.80 1.35
C GLY A 77 9.03 1.35 1.61
N LEU A 78 9.92 0.40 1.34
CA LEU A 78 9.76 -1.04 1.63
C LEU A 78 9.89 -1.32 3.13
N HIS A 79 8.92 -0.84 3.90
CA HIS A 79 8.83 -0.98 5.35
C HIS A 79 7.54 -1.68 5.79
N LEU A 80 6.53 -1.74 4.93
CA LEU A 80 5.31 -2.50 5.20
C LEU A 80 5.58 -3.99 4.94
N ASN A 81 5.19 -4.84 5.86
CA ASN A 81 5.30 -6.29 5.73
C ASN A 81 4.04 -6.87 5.08
N TRP A 82 4.23 -7.84 4.19
CA TRP A 82 3.16 -8.55 3.48
C TRP A 82 2.13 -9.17 4.42
N GLU A 83 2.54 -9.60 5.61
CA GLU A 83 1.65 -10.16 6.64
C GLU A 83 0.49 -9.22 7.00
N VAL A 84 0.73 -7.90 7.04
CA VAL A 84 -0.32 -6.90 7.29
C VAL A 84 -1.37 -6.95 6.20
N VAL A 85 -0.92 -6.90 4.94
CA VAL A 85 -1.79 -6.88 3.75
C VAL A 85 -2.56 -8.20 3.64
N GLN A 86 -1.88 -9.32 3.83
CA GLN A 86 -2.48 -10.65 3.79
C GLN A 86 -3.51 -10.85 4.90
N THR A 87 -3.22 -10.35 6.12
CA THR A 87 -4.17 -10.44 7.25
C THR A 87 -5.41 -9.60 6.96
N ALA A 88 -5.26 -8.38 6.47
CA ALA A 88 -6.38 -7.53 6.09
C ALA A 88 -7.30 -8.20 5.06
N GLY A 89 -6.74 -8.82 4.02
CA GLY A 89 -7.51 -9.55 3.01
C GLY A 89 -8.28 -10.75 3.59
N LYS A 90 -7.62 -11.56 4.41
CA LYS A 90 -8.24 -12.72 5.09
C LYS A 90 -9.37 -12.34 6.04
N MET A 91 -9.33 -11.15 6.63
CA MET A 91 -10.34 -10.69 7.58
C MET A 91 -11.71 -10.40 6.96
N LYS A 92 -11.78 -10.10 5.66
CA LYS A 92 -13.02 -9.77 4.91
C LYS A 92 -13.82 -8.58 5.47
N SER A 93 -13.29 -7.87 6.45
CA SER A 93 -13.88 -6.68 7.07
C SER A 93 -13.02 -5.42 6.88
N ILE A 94 -11.81 -5.57 6.34
CA ILE A 94 -10.89 -4.47 6.07
C ILE A 94 -10.81 -4.23 4.56
N GLU A 95 -10.95 -2.97 4.17
CA GLU A 95 -10.56 -2.44 2.87
C GLU A 95 -9.22 -1.73 3.03
N ILE A 96 -8.34 -1.84 2.02
CA ILE A 96 -7.05 -1.15 2.05
C ILE A 96 -6.91 -0.21 0.87
N PHE A 97 -6.33 0.97 1.13
CA PHE A 97 -5.60 1.75 0.14
C PHE A 97 -4.11 1.59 0.43
N LEU A 98 -3.31 1.37 -0.61
CA LEU A 98 -1.85 1.24 -0.47
C LEU A 98 -1.15 2.15 -1.46
N ASN A 99 -0.33 3.07 -0.94
CA ASN A 99 0.66 3.78 -1.76
C ASN A 99 1.84 2.84 -2.01
N PHE A 100 1.89 2.29 -3.21
CA PHE A 100 2.90 1.32 -3.61
C PHE A 100 4.26 2.03 -3.80
N PRO A 101 5.31 1.67 -3.02
CA PRO A 101 6.54 2.46 -2.89
C PRO A 101 7.50 2.26 -4.07
N LEU A 102 7.05 2.64 -5.26
CA LEU A 102 7.73 2.40 -6.53
C LEU A 102 9.15 2.99 -6.57
N MET A 103 9.30 4.21 -6.03
CA MET A 103 10.59 4.91 -6.03
C MET A 103 11.65 4.14 -5.25
N ASP A 104 11.33 3.67 -4.04
CA ASP A 104 12.25 2.89 -3.20
C ASP A 104 12.61 1.55 -3.88
N MET A 105 11.62 0.85 -4.45
CA MET A 105 11.85 -0.37 -5.22
C MET A 105 12.85 -0.14 -6.36
N ASN A 106 12.65 0.89 -7.18
CA ASN A 106 13.51 1.16 -8.33
C ASN A 106 14.92 1.62 -7.96
N MET A 107 15.04 2.44 -6.91
CA MET A 107 16.32 2.98 -6.49
C MET A 107 17.18 1.94 -5.79
N ASN A 108 16.57 1.11 -4.94
CA ASN A 108 17.32 0.27 -3.99
C ASN A 108 17.28 -1.22 -4.31
N VAL A 109 16.31 -1.71 -5.10
CA VAL A 109 16.11 -3.15 -5.35
C VAL A 109 16.19 -3.49 -6.83
N LEU A 110 15.31 -2.92 -7.66
CA LEU A 110 15.15 -3.29 -9.06
C LEU A 110 16.23 -2.61 -9.93
N ARG A 111 17.50 -2.91 -9.69
CA ARG A 111 18.64 -2.36 -10.45
C ARG A 111 18.90 -3.18 -11.71
N LYS A 112 19.58 -2.59 -12.70
CA LYS A 112 20.02 -3.30 -13.91
C LYS A 112 21.00 -4.44 -13.62
N GLU A 113 21.78 -4.30 -12.55
CA GLU A 113 22.77 -5.26 -12.06
C GLU A 113 22.24 -5.85 -10.73
N PRO A 114 21.29 -6.82 -10.78
CA PRO A 114 20.63 -7.35 -9.59
C PRO A 114 21.59 -8.01 -8.58
N GLU A 115 22.71 -8.55 -9.05
CA GLU A 115 23.75 -9.16 -8.23
C GLU A 115 24.51 -8.17 -7.34
N LYS A 116 24.45 -6.87 -7.66
CA LYS A 116 25.06 -5.79 -6.88
C LYS A 116 24.11 -5.18 -5.84
N VAL A 117 22.89 -5.69 -5.74
CA VAL A 117 21.89 -5.21 -4.78
C VAL A 117 22.24 -5.75 -3.40
N ASP A 118 22.23 -4.88 -2.38
CA ASP A 118 22.51 -5.30 -1.02
C ASP A 118 21.46 -6.31 -0.52
N LYS A 119 21.92 -7.34 0.20
CA LYS A 119 21.04 -8.39 0.73
C LYS A 119 19.95 -7.83 1.65
N SER A 120 20.22 -6.73 2.36
CA SER A 120 19.22 -6.06 3.20
C SER A 120 18.08 -5.46 2.37
N GLN A 121 18.35 -4.96 1.17
CA GLN A 121 17.33 -4.41 0.27
C GLN A 121 16.48 -5.52 -0.33
N ILE A 122 17.10 -6.64 -0.68
CA ILE A 122 16.39 -7.87 -1.10
C ILE A 122 15.48 -8.35 0.05
N ALA A 123 15.98 -8.39 1.29
CA ALA A 123 15.19 -8.80 2.44
C ALA A 123 13.99 -7.88 2.69
N ARG A 124 14.14 -6.56 2.54
CA ARG A 124 13.03 -5.59 2.61
C ARG A 124 12.00 -5.82 1.51
N MET A 125 12.45 -6.08 0.28
CA MET A 125 11.55 -6.40 -0.82
C MET A 125 10.79 -7.71 -0.55
N ASN A 126 11.48 -8.74 -0.08
CA ASN A 126 10.85 -10.02 0.28
C ASN A 126 9.86 -9.86 1.43
N ALA A 127 10.15 -9.00 2.41
CA ALA A 127 9.22 -8.73 3.50
C ALA A 127 7.97 -8.00 3.00
N PHE A 128 8.12 -7.04 2.09
CA PHE A 128 7.01 -6.30 1.48
C PHE A 128 6.17 -7.17 0.54
N TRP A 129 6.83 -7.99 -0.28
CA TRP A 129 6.18 -8.85 -1.26
C TRP A 129 5.62 -10.14 -0.64
N GLY A 130 6.27 -10.62 0.43
CA GLY A 130 5.99 -11.87 1.13
C GLY A 130 6.93 -13.02 0.76
N ASP A 131 7.63 -12.93 -0.37
CA ASP A 131 8.62 -13.91 -0.85
C ASP A 131 9.53 -13.26 -1.93
N ASP A 132 10.36 -14.06 -2.61
CA ASP A 132 11.26 -13.63 -3.68
C ASP A 132 10.65 -13.73 -5.10
N SER A 133 9.34 -14.01 -5.23
CA SER A 133 8.69 -14.24 -6.54
C SER A 133 8.72 -13.01 -7.45
N TRP A 134 8.78 -11.81 -6.87
CA TRP A 134 8.91 -10.54 -7.60
C TRP A 134 10.10 -10.53 -8.56
N ARG A 135 11.16 -11.31 -8.28
CA ARG A 135 12.34 -11.38 -9.14
C ARG A 135 12.01 -11.95 -10.51
N ASN A 136 11.10 -12.92 -10.59
CA ASN A 136 10.69 -13.56 -11.84
C ASN A 136 9.85 -12.64 -12.73
N VAL A 137 9.25 -11.61 -12.13
CA VAL A 137 8.40 -10.63 -12.81
C VAL A 137 9.23 -9.40 -13.20
N ALA A 138 10.15 -8.99 -12.33
CA ALA A 138 11.00 -7.82 -12.53
C ALA A 138 12.15 -8.07 -13.52
N TYR A 139 12.52 -9.33 -13.79
CA TYR A 139 13.62 -9.68 -14.68
C TYR A 139 13.23 -10.77 -15.67
N THR A 140 13.46 -10.50 -16.95
CA THR A 140 13.29 -11.48 -18.03
C THR A 140 14.64 -12.06 -18.42
N LYS A 141 14.68 -13.38 -18.67
CA LYS A 141 15.88 -14.04 -19.20
C LYS A 141 15.84 -14.03 -20.71
N THR A 142 16.83 -13.38 -21.32
CA THR A 142 16.99 -13.30 -22.77
C THR A 142 18.28 -14.02 -23.16
N LYS A 143 18.28 -14.83 -24.24
CA LYS A 143 19.49 -15.53 -24.69
C LYS A 143 20.49 -14.54 -25.27
N GLY A 144 21.65 -14.41 -24.63
CA GLY A 144 22.80 -13.67 -25.13
C GLY A 144 23.81 -14.55 -25.85
N LEU A 145 24.84 -13.90 -26.42
CA LEU A 145 25.93 -14.58 -27.13
C LEU A 145 26.75 -15.54 -26.23
N PHE A 146 26.74 -15.32 -24.92
CA PHE A 146 27.56 -16.04 -23.93
C PHE A 146 26.75 -16.71 -22.80
N GLY A 147 25.43 -16.84 -22.98
CA GLY A 147 24.52 -17.38 -21.98
C GLY A 147 23.28 -16.51 -21.78
N ASP A 148 22.43 -16.89 -20.84
CA ASP A 148 21.24 -16.12 -20.50
C ASP A 148 21.62 -14.80 -19.83
N ILE A 149 21.06 -13.70 -20.33
CA ILE A 149 21.18 -12.36 -19.78
C ILE A 149 19.87 -12.04 -19.06
N GLU A 150 19.96 -11.56 -17.82
CA GLU A 150 18.81 -11.01 -17.11
C GLU A 150 18.63 -9.54 -17.47
N GLU A 151 17.48 -9.22 -18.07
CA GLU A 151 17.08 -7.87 -18.41
C GLU A 151 15.97 -7.42 -17.46
N LYS A 152 16.12 -6.21 -16.90
CA LYS A 152 15.07 -5.62 -16.08
C LYS A 152 13.85 -5.34 -16.95
N ALA A 153 12.71 -5.92 -16.57
CA ALA A 153 11.42 -5.66 -17.18
C ALA A 153 10.92 -4.24 -16.92
N GLY A 154 9.86 -3.84 -17.63
CA GLY A 154 9.08 -2.64 -17.30
C GLY A 154 8.50 -2.73 -15.88
N ILE A 155 7.91 -1.63 -15.41
CA ILE A 155 7.31 -1.62 -14.07
C ILE A 155 5.90 -2.24 -14.06
N GLU A 156 5.21 -2.17 -15.19
CA GLU A 156 3.84 -2.59 -15.38
C GLU A 156 3.63 -4.07 -15.00
N PRO A 157 4.51 -5.02 -15.37
CA PRO A 157 4.43 -6.40 -14.89
C PRO A 157 4.49 -6.52 -13.37
N VAL A 158 5.35 -5.76 -12.69
CA VAL A 158 5.49 -5.78 -11.23
C VAL A 158 4.22 -5.25 -10.56
N VAL A 159 3.68 -4.14 -11.07
CA VAL A 159 2.42 -3.57 -10.58
C VAL A 159 1.26 -4.54 -10.77
N LYS A 160 1.21 -5.21 -11.93
CA LYS A 160 0.16 -6.18 -12.26
C LYS A 160 0.26 -7.43 -11.39
N ASP A 161 1.45 -7.99 -11.21
CA ASP A 161 1.64 -9.17 -10.36
C ASP A 161 1.30 -8.87 -8.90
N TYR A 162 1.64 -7.68 -8.39
CA TYR A 162 1.23 -7.29 -7.05
C TYR A 162 -0.30 -7.14 -6.93
N GLN A 163 -0.98 -6.61 -7.96
CA GLN A 163 -2.45 -6.57 -8.03
C GLN A 163 -3.05 -7.97 -7.94
N ASP A 164 -2.53 -8.91 -8.74
CA ASP A 164 -3.00 -10.29 -8.79
C ASP A 164 -2.73 -10.97 -7.45
N ARG A 165 -1.58 -10.70 -6.81
CA ARG A 165 -1.23 -11.21 -5.48
C ARG A 165 -2.17 -10.70 -4.38
N LEU A 166 -2.62 -9.44 -4.44
CA LEU A 166 -3.65 -8.94 -3.51
C LEU A 166 -4.95 -9.74 -3.65
N GLN A 167 -5.32 -10.12 -4.86
CA GLN A 167 -6.54 -10.86 -5.11
C GLN A 167 -6.40 -12.35 -4.74
N GLU A 168 -5.38 -13.01 -5.27
CA GLU A 168 -5.20 -14.46 -5.22
C GLU A 168 -4.57 -14.94 -3.91
N VAL A 169 -3.63 -14.18 -3.35
CA VAL A 169 -2.84 -14.60 -2.16
C VAL A 169 -3.34 -13.92 -0.88
N ALA A 170 -3.62 -12.61 -0.91
CA ALA A 170 -4.20 -11.93 0.25
C ALA A 170 -5.70 -12.21 0.40
N GLY A 171 -6.40 -12.59 -0.67
CA GLY A 171 -7.79 -13.03 -0.64
C GLY A 171 -8.82 -11.90 -0.68
N PHE A 172 -8.42 -10.71 -1.15
CA PHE A 172 -9.38 -9.63 -1.43
C PHE A 172 -10.28 -10.02 -2.61
N ALA A 173 -11.59 -9.79 -2.48
CA ALA A 173 -12.55 -10.16 -3.53
C ALA A 173 -12.46 -9.25 -4.75
N PHE A 174 -12.11 -7.98 -4.55
CA PHE A 174 -12.07 -6.94 -5.57
C PHE A 174 -10.78 -6.13 -5.45
N VAL A 175 -10.03 -6.05 -6.55
CA VAL A 175 -8.80 -5.27 -6.67
C VAL A 175 -8.82 -4.54 -8.03
N PRO A 176 -9.40 -3.33 -8.12
CA PRO A 176 -9.41 -2.56 -9.37
C PRO A 176 -7.99 -2.23 -9.85
N ASP A 177 -7.87 -1.87 -11.13
CA ASP A 177 -6.59 -1.47 -11.70
C ASP A 177 -6.02 -0.27 -10.94
N PRO A 178 -4.76 -0.36 -10.45
CA PRO A 178 -4.16 0.69 -9.67
C PRO A 178 -3.93 1.95 -10.51
N VAL A 179 -3.98 3.11 -9.87
CA VAL A 179 -3.79 4.40 -10.56
C VAL A 179 -2.35 4.88 -10.41
N PRO A 180 -1.65 5.21 -11.53
CA PRO A 180 -0.35 5.83 -11.45
C PRO A 180 -0.50 7.29 -11.02
N MET A 181 0.14 7.65 -9.90
CA MET A 181 0.19 9.02 -9.41
C MET A 181 1.43 9.70 -9.98
N ARG A 182 1.21 10.81 -10.70
CA ARG A 182 2.26 11.53 -11.43
C ARG A 182 2.60 12.85 -10.77
N ASN A 183 3.86 13.27 -10.88
CA ASN A 183 4.28 14.61 -10.50
C ASN A 183 3.91 15.63 -11.59
N SER A 184 4.25 16.90 -11.38
CA SER A 184 4.03 18.00 -12.34
C SER A 184 4.76 17.84 -13.67
N THR A 185 5.79 16.97 -13.75
CA THR A 185 6.51 16.67 -15.00
C THR A 185 5.97 15.42 -15.70
N GLY A 186 4.86 14.85 -15.23
CA GLY A 186 4.24 13.65 -15.80
C GLY A 186 4.92 12.32 -15.43
N ALA A 187 5.97 12.34 -14.60
CA ALA A 187 6.65 11.14 -14.15
C ALA A 187 5.85 10.42 -13.06
N ILE A 188 5.74 9.09 -13.15
CA ILE A 188 5.05 8.27 -12.13
C ILE A 188 5.89 8.26 -10.86
N VAL A 189 5.29 8.67 -9.75
CA VAL A 189 5.91 8.71 -8.42
C VAL A 189 5.58 7.43 -7.65
N TYR A 190 4.31 7.03 -7.67
CA TYR A 190 3.82 5.80 -7.02
C TYR A 190 2.54 5.32 -7.71
N TYR A 191 2.12 4.10 -7.37
CA TYR A 191 0.79 3.59 -7.74
C TYR A 191 -0.10 3.55 -6.51
N LEU A 192 -1.34 4.01 -6.64
CA LEU A 192 -2.36 3.86 -5.61
C LEU A 192 -3.16 2.60 -5.88
N PHE A 193 -3.05 1.62 -4.98
CA PHE A 193 -3.84 0.40 -5.00
C PHE A 193 -5.05 0.54 -4.08
N PHE A 194 -6.12 -0.15 -4.45
CA PHE A 194 -7.26 -0.42 -3.59
C PHE A 194 -7.56 -1.90 -3.60
N ALA A 195 -7.87 -2.49 -2.45
CA ALA A 195 -8.30 -3.87 -2.35
C ALA A 195 -9.41 -3.99 -1.30
N SER A 196 -10.48 -4.71 -1.65
CA SER A 196 -11.71 -4.73 -0.86
C SER A 196 -12.44 -6.08 -0.93
N PRO A 197 -13.10 -6.50 0.16
CA PRO A 197 -14.07 -7.59 0.15
C PRO A 197 -15.47 -7.13 -0.30
N ASN A 198 -15.70 -5.83 -0.50
CA ASN A 198 -17.01 -5.21 -0.72
C ASN A 198 -17.19 -4.71 -2.16
N ARG A 199 -18.21 -5.23 -2.85
CA ARG A 199 -18.56 -4.86 -4.23
C ARG A 199 -18.94 -3.38 -4.39
N THR A 200 -19.59 -2.78 -3.39
CA THR A 200 -19.98 -1.37 -3.43
C THR A 200 -18.75 -0.48 -3.33
N GLY A 201 -17.81 -0.83 -2.44
CA GLY A 201 -16.50 -0.15 -2.34
C GLY A 201 -15.74 -0.20 -3.67
N ASP A 202 -15.63 -1.39 -4.27
CA ASP A 202 -15.05 -1.57 -5.60
C ASP A 202 -15.67 -0.66 -6.66
N LYS A 203 -17.01 -0.62 -6.75
CA LYS A 203 -17.71 0.23 -7.73
C LYS A 203 -17.39 1.71 -7.53
N ILE A 204 -17.40 2.19 -6.29
CA ILE A 204 -17.12 3.60 -5.97
C ILE A 204 -15.67 3.93 -6.33
N VAL A 205 -14.72 3.09 -5.92
CA VAL A 205 -13.30 3.36 -6.15
C VAL A 205 -12.94 3.25 -7.63
N LYS A 206 -13.54 2.34 -8.39
CA LYS A 206 -13.37 2.30 -9.85
C LYS A 206 -13.79 3.62 -10.52
N ASP A 207 -14.97 4.14 -10.19
CA ASP A 207 -15.45 5.43 -10.73
C ASP A 207 -14.52 6.60 -10.35
N ILE A 208 -13.92 6.55 -9.15
CA ILE A 208 -12.89 7.53 -8.74
C ILE A 208 -11.63 7.33 -9.59
N PHE A 209 -11.09 6.11 -9.65
CA PHE A 209 -9.83 5.79 -10.31
C PHE A 209 -9.86 6.12 -11.80
N ASP A 210 -10.96 5.86 -12.48
CA ASP A 210 -11.12 6.13 -13.91
C ASP A 210 -11.01 7.64 -14.21
N LYS A 211 -11.51 8.52 -13.32
CA LYS A 211 -11.33 9.98 -13.44
C LYS A 211 -9.88 10.44 -13.32
N TYR A 212 -9.03 9.67 -12.63
CA TYR A 212 -7.61 10.00 -12.47
C TYR A 212 -6.72 9.37 -13.55
N LYS A 213 -7.14 8.26 -14.17
CA LYS A 213 -6.43 7.69 -15.33
C LYS A 213 -6.36 8.68 -16.49
N ASP A 214 -7.47 9.37 -16.77
CA ASP A 214 -7.61 10.28 -17.91
C ASP A 214 -6.98 11.66 -17.72
N ARG A 215 -6.67 12.07 -16.47
CA ARG A 215 -5.97 13.33 -16.18
C ARG A 215 -4.52 13.37 -16.67
N SER A 216 -4.07 12.32 -17.35
CA SER A 216 -2.71 12.14 -17.88
C SER A 216 -2.50 12.74 -19.29
N VAL A 217 -3.50 13.38 -19.90
CA VAL A 217 -3.46 13.81 -21.32
C VAL A 217 -3.70 15.31 -21.54
N THR A 218 -3.68 16.15 -20.50
CA THR A 218 -3.86 17.61 -20.66
C THR A 218 -2.63 18.41 -20.27
#